data_AF-A0A9P6WIH2-F1
#
_entry.id   AF-A0A9P6WIH2-F1
#
_cell.length_a   1.000
_cell.length_b   1.000
_cell.length_c   1.000
_cell.angle_alpha   90.00
_cell.angle_beta   90.00
_cell.angle_gamma   90.00
#
_symmetry.space_group_name_H-M   'P 1'
#
loop_
_entity.id
_entity.type
_entity.pdbx_description
1 polymer ?
#
loop_
_entity_poly.entity_id
_entity_poly.type
_entity_poly.pdbx_seq_one_letter_code
_entity_poly.pdbx_strand_id
1 'polypeptide(L)'
;MSSADKPSYGHSNSSNHNRPSHGNHHHHKSNIQYVAKVRYSNNLPPPACPAKLLKDDNQIDSKDGGELSTLVSSFFRKENFQNLVKLNDDLGMSLNLINLPEESTIFGLKNNGMNFPLHPSDQLLLADPTKNIKTKSDSVSFLRRTQYISSDIQSNNSNSNSNSINLNKIRNRKDDNLDPKILLKNVEDMFELPNINLNSIRHPTKKHLKAKKIWNFLPDTSMLDQSYYDIKFMSSASISKNKDKSKDSIKSIKDPRLLTSLFREIELNKSTKLVSFYLTNDENAKIINEKIADETENAPIDDNELEELLKEQSDNLIFKKQRDFDGNIKSIESLRQLVITFDEKSNNAYYVPISGKLELKKCRIDPYLVPKIKESTYDQIHLHIREPTNSEIENRDASRSTYDPMEFGDDGGDDEDVDVDVDVNVENGHNNE
;
A
#
# COMPACT_ATOMS: atom_id res chain seq x y z
N MET A 1 18.58 -16.77 3.27
CA MET A 1 18.48 -18.08 2.59
C MET A 1 19.15 -19.10 3.48
N SER A 2 18.45 -20.23 3.71
CA SER A 2 18.92 -21.47 4.35
C SER A 2 19.31 -21.35 5.84
N SER A 3 18.41 -21.56 6.79
CA SER A 3 17.69 -22.79 7.19
C SER A 3 18.60 -23.77 7.93
N ALA A 4 18.48 -23.74 9.26
CA ALA A 4 19.09 -24.68 10.19
C ALA A 4 18.03 -25.71 10.61
N ASP A 5 18.28 -26.99 10.31
CA ASP A 5 17.46 -28.11 10.77
C ASP A 5 18.00 -28.68 12.08
N LYS A 6 17.12 -28.74 13.09
CA LYS A 6 17.28 -29.52 14.33
C LYS A 6 16.51 -30.82 14.19
N PRO A 7 17.01 -31.98 14.62
CA PRO A 7 16.19 -33.18 14.77
C PRO A 7 15.54 -33.28 16.16
N SER A 8 14.31 -33.78 16.15
CA SER A 8 13.42 -34.00 17.28
C SER A 8 13.69 -35.32 18.01
N TYR A 9 13.40 -35.33 19.31
CA TYR A 9 13.38 -36.53 20.15
C TYR A 9 12.02 -37.23 20.05
N GLY A 10 12.00 -38.49 19.64
CA GLY A 10 10.86 -39.39 19.76
C GLY A 10 10.90 -40.13 21.10
N HIS A 11 9.83 -40.03 21.88
CA HIS A 11 9.54 -40.92 23.02
C HIS A 11 8.54 -41.98 22.55
N SER A 12 8.88 -43.25 22.72
CA SER A 12 7.93 -44.37 22.59
C SER A 12 7.85 -45.11 23.92
N ASN A 13 6.70 -44.99 24.58
CA ASN A 13 6.25 -45.86 25.66
C ASN A 13 5.79 -47.20 25.08
N SER A 14 6.21 -48.31 25.68
CA SER A 14 5.43 -49.55 25.65
C SER A 14 5.62 -50.35 26.93
N SER A 15 4.48 -50.70 27.51
CA SER A 15 4.24 -51.35 28.79
C SER A 15 4.36 -52.88 28.71
N ASN A 16 5.01 -53.44 29.74
CA ASN A 16 4.77 -54.69 30.48
C ASN A 16 4.54 -56.08 29.84
N HIS A 17 5.31 -57.00 30.46
CA HIS A 17 4.98 -58.35 30.93
C HIS A 17 5.14 -59.54 29.97
N ASN A 18 6.25 -60.26 30.17
CA ASN A 18 6.23 -61.71 30.25
C ASN A 18 7.29 -62.21 31.27
N ARG A 19 6.85 -63.14 32.13
CA ARG A 19 7.56 -63.70 33.30
C ARG A 19 8.82 -64.46 32.91
N PRO A 20 9.89 -64.48 33.75
CA PRO A 20 10.93 -65.50 33.64
C PRO A 20 10.77 -66.60 34.70
N SER A 21 10.94 -67.82 34.22
CA SER A 21 11.10 -69.07 34.94
C SER A 21 12.34 -69.07 35.84
N HIS A 22 12.24 -69.78 36.96
CA HIS A 22 13.32 -70.06 37.90
C HIS A 22 14.58 -70.63 37.23
N GLY A 23 15.74 -70.16 37.69
CA GLY A 23 17.06 -70.74 37.39
C GLY A 23 18.19 -70.01 38.12
N ASN A 24 18.65 -70.62 39.21
CA ASN A 24 19.83 -70.34 40.05
C ASN A 24 20.81 -69.21 39.62
N HIS A 25 20.93 -68.20 40.48
CA HIS A 25 21.96 -67.16 40.41
C HIS A 25 23.34 -67.69 40.89
N HIS A 26 24.29 -67.83 39.97
CA HIS A 26 25.71 -67.66 40.28
C HIS A 26 26.12 -66.21 39.98
N HIS A 27 26.51 -65.47 41.01
CA HIS A 27 27.06 -64.12 40.90
C HIS A 27 28.45 -64.15 40.26
N HIS A 28 28.53 -63.93 38.95
CA HIS A 28 29.77 -63.45 38.33
C HIS A 28 29.72 -61.92 38.29
N LYS A 29 30.56 -61.27 39.11
CA LYS A 29 30.80 -59.83 39.03
C LYS A 29 31.41 -59.49 37.66
N SER A 30 30.64 -58.88 36.77
CA SER A 30 31.16 -58.37 35.51
C SER A 30 31.92 -57.06 35.77
N ASN A 31 33.25 -57.12 35.79
CA ASN A 31 34.11 -55.93 35.80
C ASN A 31 34.12 -55.23 34.43
N ILE A 32 32.94 -54.95 33.87
CA ILE A 32 32.82 -54.30 32.56
C ILE A 32 32.47 -52.83 32.82
N GLN A 33 33.45 -51.95 32.61
CA GLN A 33 33.26 -50.50 32.60
C GLN A 33 33.03 -50.02 31.16
N TYR A 34 32.42 -48.83 31.00
CA TYR A 34 32.09 -48.25 29.71
C TYR A 34 33.34 -48.04 28.85
N VAL A 35 33.44 -48.76 27.73
CA VAL A 35 34.59 -48.66 26.81
C VAL A 35 34.31 -47.56 25.79
N ALA A 36 34.92 -46.39 26.01
CA ALA A 36 34.92 -45.29 25.06
C ALA A 36 36.30 -45.14 24.40
N LYS A 37 36.31 -44.90 23.09
CA LYS A 37 37.54 -44.68 22.32
C LYS A 37 38.05 -43.26 22.53
N VAL A 38 38.98 -43.09 23.47
CA VAL A 38 39.62 -41.78 23.71
C VAL A 38 40.67 -41.53 22.62
N ARG A 39 40.50 -40.42 21.88
CA ARG A 39 41.49 -39.91 20.92
C ARG A 39 41.76 -38.46 21.23
N TYR A 40 43.03 -38.09 21.30
CA TYR A 40 43.46 -36.70 21.39
C TYR A 40 43.67 -36.17 19.97
N SER A 41 43.01 -35.07 19.61
CA SER A 41 43.22 -34.36 18.35
C SER A 41 43.47 -32.88 18.60
N ASN A 42 44.46 -32.31 17.92
CA ASN A 42 44.79 -30.90 17.94
C ASN A 42 44.64 -30.32 16.53
N ASN A 43 43.39 -30.10 16.10
CA ASN A 43 43.12 -29.56 14.78
C ASN A 43 43.43 -28.05 14.80
N LEU A 44 44.38 -27.63 13.96
CA LEU A 44 44.73 -26.22 13.82
C LEU A 44 43.59 -25.44 13.14
N PRO A 45 43.38 -24.16 13.50
CA PRO A 45 42.44 -23.30 12.80
C PRO A 45 42.92 -23.02 11.37
N PRO A 46 42.00 -22.76 10.43
CA PRO A 46 42.37 -22.35 9.08
C PRO A 46 43.12 -21.00 9.10
N PRO A 47 44.00 -20.74 8.12
CA PRO A 47 44.79 -19.50 8.09
C PRO A 47 43.89 -18.27 7.96
N ALA A 48 44.18 -17.23 8.74
CA ALA A 48 43.52 -15.93 8.61
C ALA A 48 44.11 -15.17 7.42
N CYS A 49 43.28 -14.79 6.46
CA CYS A 49 43.67 -13.97 5.31
C CYS A 49 43.30 -12.49 5.57
N PRO A 50 44.17 -11.67 6.21
CA PRO A 50 43.88 -10.25 6.43
C PRO A 50 43.96 -9.43 5.13
N ALA A 51 43.30 -8.27 5.12
CA ALA A 51 43.32 -7.35 3.98
C ALA A 51 44.70 -6.71 3.76
N LYS A 52 45.06 -6.42 2.51
CA LYS A 52 46.35 -5.83 2.12
C LYS A 52 46.26 -4.30 2.03
N LEU A 53 47.13 -3.60 2.76
CA LEU A 53 47.24 -2.14 2.69
C LEU A 53 48.03 -1.72 1.44
N LEU A 54 47.54 -0.70 0.73
CA LEU A 54 48.22 -0.07 -0.40
C LEU A 54 49.04 1.14 0.10
N LYS A 55 50.10 1.49 -0.64
CA LYS A 55 50.89 2.69 -0.36
C LYS A 55 50.29 3.85 -1.16
N ASP A 56 50.20 5.02 -0.53
CA ASP A 56 49.74 6.23 -1.20
C ASP A 56 50.91 6.92 -1.92
N ASP A 57 50.68 7.35 -3.16
CA ASP A 57 51.68 8.01 -4.01
C ASP A 57 51.80 9.53 -3.73
N ASN A 58 51.34 10.00 -2.58
CA ASN A 58 51.42 11.42 -2.21
C ASN A 58 52.82 11.79 -1.71
N GLN A 59 53.82 11.72 -2.58
CA GLN A 59 55.01 12.55 -2.43
C GLN A 59 54.68 13.94 -3.00
N ILE A 60 54.47 14.88 -2.11
CA ILE A 60 54.31 16.30 -2.42
C ILE A 60 55.64 16.79 -3.00
N ASP A 61 55.72 16.83 -4.32
CA ASP A 61 56.83 17.49 -5.01
C ASP A 61 56.80 18.97 -4.65
N SER A 62 57.91 19.43 -4.07
CA SER A 62 58.17 20.78 -3.57
C SER A 62 58.37 21.76 -4.74
N LYS A 63 57.36 21.90 -5.60
CA LYS A 63 57.37 22.74 -6.80
C LYS A 63 56.28 23.82 -6.86
N ASP A 64 55.47 23.98 -5.83
CA ASP A 64 54.47 25.06 -5.76
C ASP A 64 54.93 26.21 -4.84
N GLY A 65 55.99 26.90 -5.27
CA GLY A 65 56.42 28.18 -4.66
C GLY A 65 55.49 29.37 -4.94
N GLY A 66 54.45 29.18 -5.77
CA GLY A 66 53.52 30.23 -6.18
C GLY A 66 52.53 30.62 -5.08
N GLU A 67 52.04 29.66 -4.31
CA GLU A 67 51.01 29.90 -3.28
C GLU A 67 51.51 30.74 -2.11
N LEU A 68 52.80 30.66 -1.79
CA LEU A 68 53.36 31.47 -0.71
C LEU A 68 53.38 32.96 -1.08
N SER A 69 53.69 33.28 -2.34
CA SER A 69 53.77 34.66 -2.82
C SER A 69 52.40 35.35 -2.85
N THR A 70 51.35 34.60 -3.18
CA THR A 70 49.96 35.10 -3.19
C THR A 70 49.47 35.33 -1.76
N LEU A 71 49.79 34.43 -0.83
CA LEU A 71 49.50 34.61 0.59
C LEU A 71 50.20 35.83 1.18
N VAL A 72 51.50 36.03 0.89
CA VAL A 72 52.26 37.20 1.35
C VAL A 72 51.71 38.50 0.76
N SER A 73 51.33 38.49 -0.52
CA SER A 73 50.69 39.64 -1.16
C SER A 73 49.33 39.98 -0.53
N SER A 74 48.55 38.97 -0.16
CA SER A 74 47.27 39.16 0.53
C SER A 74 47.46 39.79 1.91
N PHE A 75 48.49 39.37 2.63
CA PHE A 75 48.85 39.91 3.94
C PHE A 75 49.29 41.37 3.84
N PHE A 76 50.16 41.69 2.88
CA PHE A 76 50.62 43.06 2.64
C PHE A 76 49.47 44.01 2.30
N ARG A 77 48.50 43.57 1.49
CA ARG A 77 47.31 44.38 1.20
C ARG A 77 46.53 44.64 2.50
N LYS A 78 46.26 43.62 3.30
CA LYS A 78 45.47 43.77 4.53
C LYS A 78 46.08 44.76 5.53
N GLU A 79 47.38 44.68 5.78
CA GLU A 79 48.05 45.50 6.81
C GLU A 79 48.22 46.97 6.39
N ASN A 80 48.59 47.24 5.13
CA ASN A 80 48.93 48.62 4.73
C ASN A 80 47.72 49.56 4.61
N PHE A 81 46.52 49.05 4.31
CA PHE A 81 45.31 49.89 4.24
C PHE A 81 44.84 50.39 5.63
N GLN A 82 45.26 49.77 6.73
CA GLN A 82 44.97 50.24 8.09
C GLN A 82 45.55 51.64 8.35
N ASN A 83 46.73 51.92 7.77
CA ASN A 83 47.45 53.17 7.98
C ASN A 83 46.89 54.33 7.13
N LEU A 84 46.17 54.02 6.04
CA LEU A 84 45.57 55.01 5.16
C LEU A 84 44.31 55.67 5.74
N VAL A 85 43.72 55.14 6.81
CA VAL A 85 42.56 55.77 7.47
C VAL A 85 42.98 56.98 8.32
N LYS A 86 44.26 57.06 8.73
CA LYS A 86 44.83 58.19 9.48
C LYS A 86 45.39 59.26 8.53
N LEU A 87 44.60 59.71 7.54
CA LEU A 87 45.09 60.70 6.55
C LEU A 87 45.49 62.03 7.21
N ASN A 88 44.73 62.47 8.22
CA ASN A 88 44.97 63.68 9.00
C ASN A 88 44.75 63.36 10.49
N ASP A 89 45.40 64.11 11.38
CA ASP A 89 45.19 63.99 12.84
C ASP A 89 43.73 64.30 13.24
N ASP A 90 43.04 65.12 12.44
CA ASP A 90 41.62 65.47 12.61
C ASP A 90 40.65 64.44 11.98
N LEU A 91 41.15 63.29 11.51
CA LEU A 91 40.33 62.20 10.95
C LEU A 91 39.39 62.64 9.80
N GLY A 92 39.78 63.66 9.04
CA GLY A 92 38.99 64.22 7.94
C GLY A 92 37.85 65.15 8.38
N MET A 93 37.72 65.42 9.69
CA MET A 93 36.71 66.31 10.26
C MET A 93 37.37 67.56 10.85
N SER A 94 37.66 68.56 10.02
CA SER A 94 38.28 69.81 10.48
C SER A 94 37.35 70.59 11.41
N LEU A 95 37.78 70.85 12.64
CA LEU A 95 37.06 71.67 13.62
C LEU A 95 37.30 73.17 13.33
N ASN A 96 36.69 73.70 12.28
CA ASN A 96 36.79 75.12 11.95
C ASN A 96 35.59 75.92 12.46
N LEU A 97 35.78 76.63 13.57
CA LEU A 97 34.75 77.47 14.20
C LEU A 97 34.42 78.74 13.41
N ILE A 98 35.28 79.15 12.46
CA ILE A 98 35.10 80.36 11.63
C ILE A 98 34.03 80.13 10.55
N ASN A 99 33.82 78.88 10.13
CA ASN A 99 32.89 78.51 9.07
C ASN A 99 31.46 78.23 9.58
N LEU A 100 31.17 78.43 10.88
CA LEU A 100 29.83 78.28 11.44
C LEU A 100 28.99 79.53 11.12
N PRO A 101 27.89 79.41 10.35
CA PRO A 101 27.07 80.57 10.01
C PRO A 101 26.15 80.97 11.16
N GLU A 102 26.38 82.13 11.78
CA GLU A 102 25.52 82.78 12.79
C GLU A 102 25.33 82.03 14.13
N GLU A 103 25.25 82.81 15.22
CA GLU A 103 25.07 82.33 16.61
C GLU A 103 23.83 81.42 16.79
N SER A 104 22.86 81.55 15.88
CA SER A 104 21.61 80.79 15.88
C SER A 104 21.72 79.35 15.33
N THR A 105 22.84 78.99 14.70
CA THR A 105 23.16 77.63 14.23
C THR A 105 24.24 76.93 15.08
N ILE A 106 24.97 77.70 15.92
CA ILE A 106 25.98 77.17 16.87
C ILE A 106 25.35 76.09 17.77
N PHE A 107 24.06 76.25 18.07
CA PHE A 107 23.22 75.18 18.56
C PHE A 107 22.49 74.53 17.37
N GLY A 108 23.04 73.44 16.83
CA GLY A 108 22.24 72.41 16.14
C GLY A 108 21.09 71.83 17.00
N LEU A 109 20.89 72.39 18.21
CA LEU A 109 19.84 72.16 19.19
C LEU A 109 18.66 73.15 19.10
N LYS A 110 18.47 73.92 18.02
CA LYS A 110 17.19 74.68 17.84
C LYS A 110 15.95 73.77 17.86
N ASN A 111 16.14 72.46 17.65
CA ASN A 111 15.09 71.46 17.74
C ASN A 111 15.30 70.51 18.91
N ASN A 112 15.49 71.05 20.12
CA ASN A 112 15.31 70.33 21.40
C ASN A 112 13.92 69.66 21.45
N GLY A 113 13.78 68.47 20.86
CA GLY A 113 12.58 67.63 20.96
C GLY A 113 11.69 67.51 19.71
N MET A 114 12.09 68.02 18.53
CA MET A 114 11.35 67.74 17.28
C MET A 114 12.00 66.58 16.52
N ASN A 115 11.31 65.44 16.47
CA ASN A 115 11.69 64.25 15.71
C ASN A 115 11.74 64.57 14.21
N PHE A 116 12.91 64.92 13.69
CA PHE A 116 13.13 64.84 12.25
C PHE A 116 13.13 63.35 11.84
N PRO A 117 12.44 62.99 10.74
CA PRO A 117 12.55 61.64 10.21
C PRO A 117 13.99 61.43 9.76
N LEU A 118 14.72 60.63 10.53
CA LEU A 118 16.10 60.29 10.22
C LEU A 118 16.13 59.48 8.91
N HIS A 119 17.07 59.78 8.02
CA HIS A 119 17.21 59.00 6.80
C HIS A 119 17.56 57.54 7.16
N PRO A 120 16.98 56.53 6.50
CA PRO A 120 17.20 55.12 6.85
C PRO A 120 18.67 54.70 6.81
N SER A 121 19.50 55.32 5.97
CA SER A 121 20.96 55.07 5.95
C SER A 121 21.66 55.58 7.22
N ASP A 122 21.21 56.69 7.79
CA ASP A 122 21.80 57.29 9.00
C ASP A 122 21.33 56.54 10.25
N GLN A 123 20.12 55.96 10.21
CA GLN A 123 19.61 55.08 11.26
C GLN A 123 20.51 53.85 11.49
N LEU A 124 21.17 53.35 10.44
CA LEU A 124 22.13 52.26 10.57
C LEU A 124 23.44 52.71 11.24
N LEU A 125 23.90 53.93 10.95
CA LEU A 125 25.14 54.48 11.51
C LEU A 125 25.03 54.79 13.01
N LEU A 126 23.81 55.09 13.49
CA LEU A 126 23.52 55.26 14.91
C LEU A 126 23.34 53.92 15.67
N ALA A 127 23.42 52.78 14.99
CA ALA A 127 23.29 51.49 15.65
C ALA A 127 24.55 51.15 16.45
N ASP A 128 24.39 50.74 17.71
CA ASP A 128 25.50 50.26 18.52
C ASP A 128 26.16 49.04 17.85
N PRO A 129 27.50 48.95 17.84
CA PRO A 129 28.22 47.81 17.25
C PRO A 129 27.95 46.49 17.99
N THR A 130 27.36 46.55 19.18
CA THR A 130 26.95 45.40 19.99
C THR A 130 25.60 44.82 19.56
N LYS A 131 24.83 45.54 18.73
CA LYS A 131 23.52 45.09 18.26
C LYS A 131 23.68 44.00 17.20
N ASN A 132 23.74 42.75 17.65
CA ASN A 132 23.70 41.59 16.77
C ASN A 132 22.38 41.56 15.99
N ILE A 133 22.45 41.88 14.70
CA ILE A 133 21.36 41.65 13.76
C ILE A 133 21.17 40.14 13.69
N LYS A 134 20.07 39.63 14.25
CA LYS A 134 19.70 38.22 14.11
C LYS A 134 19.39 37.95 12.64
N THR A 135 20.40 37.53 11.89
CA THR A 135 20.20 36.95 10.56
C THR A 135 19.34 35.72 10.73
N LYS A 136 18.16 35.68 10.09
CA LYS A 136 17.41 34.42 9.97
C LYS A 136 18.37 33.42 9.32
N SER A 137 18.82 32.43 10.08
CA SER A 137 19.74 31.42 9.57
C SER A 137 19.05 30.65 8.46
N ASP A 138 19.73 30.51 7.32
CA ASP A 138 19.28 29.67 6.23
C ASP A 138 19.03 28.25 6.73
N SER A 139 17.90 27.65 6.34
CA SER A 139 17.52 26.31 6.81
C SER A 139 18.42 25.28 6.14
N VAL A 140 19.44 24.82 6.85
CA VAL A 140 20.35 23.79 6.37
C VAL A 140 19.67 22.42 6.44
N SER A 141 19.69 21.66 5.33
CA SER A 141 18.93 20.41 5.16
C SER A 141 19.33 19.28 6.13
N PHE A 142 20.56 19.29 6.63
CA PHE A 142 21.03 18.29 7.60
C PHE A 142 20.68 18.64 9.06
N LEU A 143 20.38 19.91 9.36
CA LEU A 143 20.13 20.34 10.72
C LEU A 143 18.63 20.26 11.02
N ARG A 144 18.22 19.20 11.70
CA ARG A 144 16.83 19.07 12.18
C ARG A 144 16.61 19.91 13.43
N ARG A 145 15.38 20.43 13.58
CA ARG A 145 14.95 21.07 14.82
C ARG A 145 14.92 20.05 15.96
N THR A 146 15.33 20.47 17.15
CA THR A 146 15.21 19.65 18.36
C THR A 146 13.74 19.49 18.74
N GLN A 147 13.31 18.28 19.10
CA GLN A 147 11.99 18.03 19.66
C GLN A 147 12.06 18.08 21.19
N TYR A 148 11.12 18.78 21.81
CA TYR A 148 10.94 18.78 23.26
C TYR A 148 10.01 17.62 23.66
N ILE A 149 10.28 16.99 24.80
CA ILE A 149 9.43 15.93 25.35
C ILE A 149 8.14 16.59 25.85
N SER A 150 7.07 16.50 25.05
CA SER A 150 5.71 16.91 25.43
C SER A 150 4.89 15.69 25.84
N SER A 151 4.20 15.77 26.97
CA SER A 151 3.40 14.70 27.59
C SER A 151 2.32 14.09 26.69
N ASP A 152 1.87 14.79 25.65
CA ASP A 152 0.73 14.39 24.82
C ASP A 152 1.06 13.33 23.76
N ILE A 153 2.35 13.05 23.51
CA ILE A 153 2.74 12.10 22.46
C ILE A 153 2.53 10.64 22.90
N GLN A 154 2.45 10.39 24.22
CA GLN A 154 2.24 9.05 24.77
C GLN A 154 0.78 8.74 25.17
N SER A 155 -0.07 9.74 25.42
CA SER A 155 -1.45 9.50 25.90
C SER A 155 -2.37 8.86 24.86
N ASN A 156 -2.09 9.01 23.56
CA ASN A 156 -2.91 8.41 22.49
C ASN A 156 -2.61 6.92 22.22
N ASN A 157 -1.47 6.39 22.68
CA ASN A 157 -1.13 4.96 22.50
C ASN A 157 -1.20 4.14 23.80
N SER A 158 -1.37 4.78 24.97
CA SER A 158 -1.42 4.09 26.28
C SER A 158 -2.81 4.08 26.93
N ASN A 159 -3.89 4.33 26.18
CA ASN A 159 -5.26 4.27 26.69
C ASN A 159 -5.88 2.85 26.61
N SER A 160 -5.08 1.79 26.74
CA SER A 160 -5.63 0.43 26.95
C SER A 160 -5.90 0.11 28.42
N ASN A 161 -5.32 0.86 29.38
CA ASN A 161 -5.29 0.44 30.79
C ASN A 161 -6.00 1.38 31.78
N SER A 162 -6.68 2.44 31.32
CA SER A 162 -7.46 3.37 32.17
C SER A 162 -8.99 3.27 31.97
N ASN A 163 -9.47 2.25 31.25
CA ASN A 163 -10.90 2.05 30.97
C ASN A 163 -11.66 1.17 31.99
N SER A 164 -11.04 0.79 33.12
CA SER A 164 -11.69 -0.10 34.10
C SER A 164 -12.92 0.51 34.78
N ILE A 165 -13.04 1.85 34.81
CA ILE A 165 -14.19 2.52 35.44
C ILE A 165 -15.37 2.72 34.45
N ASN A 166 -15.11 2.71 33.13
CA ASN A 166 -16.14 2.89 32.10
C ASN A 166 -16.64 1.58 31.47
N LEU A 167 -16.00 0.44 31.75
CA LEU A 167 -16.41 -0.87 31.23
C LEU A 167 -17.79 -1.34 31.72
N ASN A 168 -18.19 -1.00 32.96
CA ASN A 168 -19.51 -1.36 33.47
C ASN A 168 -20.64 -0.53 32.84
N LYS A 169 -20.36 0.74 32.48
CA LYS A 169 -21.32 1.58 31.75
C LYS A 169 -21.44 1.20 30.28
N ILE A 170 -20.38 0.62 29.70
CA ILE A 170 -20.38 0.09 28.33
C ILE A 170 -21.02 -1.30 28.27
N ARG A 171 -20.83 -2.16 29.27
CA ARG A 171 -21.48 -3.48 29.35
C ARG A 171 -22.99 -3.34 29.49
N ASN A 172 -23.47 -2.49 30.40
CA ASN A 172 -24.91 -2.26 30.55
C ASN A 172 -25.54 -1.61 29.30
N ARG A 173 -24.77 -0.80 28.54
CA ARG A 173 -25.22 -0.31 27.24
C ARG A 173 -25.24 -1.41 26.17
N LYS A 174 -24.37 -2.42 26.22
CA LYS A 174 -24.36 -3.48 25.20
C LYS A 174 -25.61 -4.35 25.28
N ASP A 175 -26.14 -4.57 26.47
CA ASP A 175 -27.36 -5.35 26.68
C ASP A 175 -28.60 -4.60 26.19
N ASP A 176 -28.65 -3.27 26.38
CA ASP A 176 -29.71 -2.41 25.81
C ASP A 176 -29.59 -2.22 24.28
N ASN A 177 -28.38 -2.30 23.71
CA ASN A 177 -28.15 -2.19 22.27
C ASN A 177 -28.50 -3.47 21.48
N LEU A 178 -28.97 -4.53 22.14
CA LEU A 178 -29.41 -5.76 21.48
C LEU A 178 -30.94 -5.82 21.29
N ASP A 179 -31.69 -4.84 21.80
CA ASP A 179 -33.13 -4.74 21.55
C ASP A 179 -33.39 -4.38 20.07
N PRO A 180 -34.18 -5.17 19.31
CA PRO A 180 -34.47 -4.91 17.91
C PRO A 180 -35.01 -3.51 17.64
N LYS A 181 -35.77 -2.91 18.57
CA LYS A 181 -36.29 -1.55 18.41
C LYS A 181 -35.19 -0.49 18.47
N ILE A 182 -34.22 -0.67 19.36
CA ILE A 182 -33.08 0.24 19.50
C ILE A 182 -32.14 0.08 18.30
N LEU A 183 -31.94 -1.15 17.83
CA LEU A 183 -31.19 -1.41 16.60
C LEU A 183 -31.85 -0.76 15.38
N LEU A 184 -33.15 -0.93 15.19
CA LEU A 184 -33.90 -0.28 14.12
C LEU A 184 -33.76 1.23 14.17
N LYS A 185 -33.97 1.82 15.35
CA LYS A 185 -33.80 3.27 15.53
C LYS A 185 -32.38 3.74 15.20
N ASN A 186 -31.36 3.01 15.65
CA ASN A 186 -29.97 3.36 15.33
C ASN A 186 -29.70 3.28 13.82
N VAL A 187 -30.30 2.31 13.13
CA VAL A 187 -30.21 2.18 11.67
C VAL A 187 -30.94 3.34 10.99
N GLU A 188 -32.16 3.66 11.40
CA GLU A 188 -32.92 4.83 10.90
C GLU A 188 -32.13 6.12 11.12
N ASP A 189 -31.59 6.36 12.31
CA ASP A 189 -30.75 7.50 12.66
C ASP A 189 -29.49 7.60 11.75
N MET A 190 -28.96 6.47 11.26
CA MET A 190 -27.82 6.45 10.31
C MET A 190 -28.23 6.89 8.90
N PHE A 191 -29.46 6.61 8.47
CA PHE A 191 -30.00 7.00 7.17
C PHE A 191 -30.64 8.39 7.17
N GLU A 192 -31.13 8.86 8.31
CA GLU A 192 -31.73 10.19 8.49
C GLU A 192 -30.71 11.34 8.52
N LEU A 193 -29.43 11.10 8.20
CA LEU A 193 -28.45 12.16 8.11
C LEU A 193 -28.92 13.18 7.06
N PRO A 194 -29.26 14.43 7.46
CA PRO A 194 -29.75 15.44 6.53
C PRO A 194 -28.66 15.78 5.52
N ASN A 195 -29.00 16.51 4.45
CA ASN A 195 -28.02 17.15 3.56
C ASN A 195 -27.06 18.04 4.39
N ILE A 196 -25.99 17.45 4.91
CA ILE A 196 -25.10 18.09 5.88
C ILE A 196 -24.24 19.10 5.11
N ASN A 197 -24.39 20.37 5.46
CA ASN A 197 -23.57 21.43 4.94
C ASN A 197 -22.09 21.19 5.28
N LEU A 198 -21.20 21.27 4.28
CA LEU A 198 -19.74 21.05 4.38
C LEU A 198 -19.06 21.81 5.55
N ASN A 199 -19.60 22.98 5.92
CA ASN A 199 -19.05 23.83 6.98
C ASN A 199 -19.34 23.33 8.40
N SER A 200 -20.36 22.48 8.58
CA SER A 200 -20.70 21.89 9.88
C SER A 200 -19.76 20.74 10.25
N ILE A 201 -19.25 20.03 9.23
CA ILE A 201 -18.40 18.86 9.42
C ILE A 201 -17.01 19.28 9.91
N ARG A 202 -16.65 18.80 11.11
CA ARG A 202 -15.32 18.99 11.69
C ARG A 202 -14.64 17.65 11.87
N HIS A 203 -13.35 17.59 11.57
CA HIS A 203 -12.59 16.36 11.80
C HIS A 203 -12.54 16.04 13.32
N PRO A 204 -12.76 14.77 13.72
CA PRO A 204 -12.91 14.39 15.13
C PRO A 204 -11.69 14.73 16.00
N THR A 205 -10.47 14.46 15.50
CA THR A 205 -9.22 14.82 16.21
C THR A 205 -8.69 16.21 15.86
N LYS A 206 -8.66 16.58 14.57
CA LYS A 206 -8.09 17.85 14.07
C LYS A 206 -9.17 18.86 13.70
N LYS A 207 -9.78 19.50 14.69
CA LYS A 207 -10.94 20.41 14.54
C LYS A 207 -10.75 21.60 13.56
N HIS A 208 -9.52 21.95 13.19
CA HIS A 208 -9.22 23.01 12.23
C HIS A 208 -9.36 22.56 10.77
N LEU A 209 -9.42 21.26 10.51
CA LEU A 209 -9.65 20.72 9.17
C LEU A 209 -11.12 20.85 8.80
N LYS A 210 -11.36 21.30 7.56
CA LYS A 210 -12.69 21.43 6.95
C LYS A 210 -12.86 20.36 5.86
N ALA A 211 -14.07 19.84 5.72
CA ALA A 211 -14.40 18.90 4.65
C ALA A 211 -14.35 19.61 3.27
N LYS A 212 -13.79 18.94 2.26
CA LYS A 212 -13.66 19.47 0.89
C LYS A 212 -14.80 18.99 -0.01
N LYS A 213 -15.06 17.69 0.00
CA LYS A 213 -16.11 17.02 -0.77
C LYS A 213 -16.82 16.02 0.15
N ILE A 214 -18.11 15.82 -0.09
CA ILE A 214 -18.93 14.75 0.50
C ILE A 214 -19.29 13.83 -0.65
N TRP A 215 -19.21 12.53 -0.41
CA TRP A 215 -19.54 11.49 -1.37
C TRP A 215 -20.67 10.65 -0.80
N ASN A 216 -21.76 10.47 -1.54
CA ASN A 216 -22.83 9.57 -1.12
C ASN A 216 -22.37 8.13 -1.33
N PHE A 217 -22.43 7.31 -0.29
CA PHE A 217 -21.93 5.93 -0.37
C PHE A 217 -23.09 4.99 -0.69
N LEU A 218 -23.14 4.50 -1.94
CA LEU A 218 -24.25 3.72 -2.48
C LEU A 218 -23.77 2.37 -3.04
N PRO A 219 -24.59 1.30 -2.99
CA PRO A 219 -24.28 0.07 -3.71
C PRO A 219 -24.32 0.30 -5.23
N ASP A 220 -23.44 -0.36 -5.97
CA ASP A 220 -23.47 -0.35 -7.44
C ASP A 220 -24.42 -1.45 -7.97
N THR A 221 -25.71 -1.13 -8.13
CA THR A 221 -26.72 -2.11 -8.54
C THR A 221 -26.45 -2.71 -9.93
N SER A 222 -25.81 -1.97 -10.83
CA SER A 222 -25.48 -2.44 -12.17
C SER A 222 -24.44 -3.58 -12.15
N MET A 223 -23.45 -3.46 -11.26
CA MET A 223 -22.30 -4.38 -11.15
C MET A 223 -22.54 -5.59 -10.24
N LEU A 224 -23.63 -5.61 -9.47
CA LEU A 224 -23.93 -6.69 -8.51
C LEU A 224 -24.38 -8.02 -9.16
N ASP A 225 -24.57 -8.04 -10.47
CA ASP A 225 -24.79 -9.25 -11.27
C ASP A 225 -23.54 -10.15 -11.36
N GLN A 226 -22.36 -9.60 -11.09
CA GLN A 226 -21.07 -10.29 -11.20
C GLN A 226 -20.39 -10.50 -9.84
N SER A 227 -19.52 -11.51 -9.78
CA SER A 227 -18.68 -11.78 -8.61
C SER A 227 -17.24 -11.32 -8.84
N TYR A 228 -16.71 -10.53 -7.91
CA TYR A 228 -15.38 -9.93 -8.05
C TYR A 228 -14.38 -10.60 -7.14
N TYR A 229 -13.17 -10.79 -7.65
CA TYR A 229 -12.04 -11.38 -6.92
C TYR A 229 -10.83 -10.44 -6.92
N ASP A 230 -10.16 -10.32 -5.77
CA ASP A 230 -8.89 -9.61 -5.65
C ASP A 230 -7.72 -10.52 -6.06
N ILE A 231 -7.11 -10.25 -7.21
CA ILE A 231 -6.01 -11.04 -7.76
C ILE A 231 -4.66 -10.48 -7.29
N LYS A 232 -3.92 -11.27 -6.52
CA LYS A 232 -2.61 -10.89 -5.97
C LYS A 232 -1.49 -11.79 -6.50
N PHE A 233 -0.57 -11.20 -7.26
CA PHE A 233 0.68 -11.84 -7.66
C PHE A 233 1.67 -11.92 -6.49
N MET A 234 1.99 -13.13 -6.04
CA MET A 234 2.86 -13.38 -4.90
C MET A 234 4.32 -13.43 -5.31
N SER A 235 5.15 -12.51 -4.81
CA SER A 235 6.63 -12.45 -4.92
C SER A 235 7.22 -12.95 -6.26
N SER A 236 7.46 -14.26 -6.39
CA SER A 236 8.04 -14.92 -7.58
C SER A 236 7.09 -14.99 -8.80
N ALA A 237 5.83 -14.61 -8.64
CA ALA A 237 4.84 -14.46 -9.70
C ALA A 237 4.65 -12.99 -10.14
N SER A 238 5.43 -12.05 -9.59
CA SER A 238 5.29 -10.63 -9.90
C SER A 238 5.57 -10.34 -11.38
N ILE A 239 4.60 -9.69 -12.04
CA ILE A 239 4.68 -9.23 -13.43
C ILE A 239 5.87 -8.27 -13.66
N SER A 240 6.14 -7.36 -12.72
CA SER A 240 7.16 -6.31 -12.90
C SER A 240 8.60 -6.77 -12.74
N LYS A 241 8.84 -7.89 -12.04
CA LYS A 241 10.19 -8.40 -11.77
C LYS A 241 10.74 -9.27 -12.89
N ASN A 242 9.89 -9.68 -13.83
CA ASN A 242 10.27 -10.66 -14.84
C ASN A 242 10.94 -9.95 -16.02
N LYS A 243 12.25 -10.15 -16.18
CA LYS A 243 13.06 -9.58 -17.28
C LYS A 243 13.01 -10.47 -18.53
N ASP A 244 11.85 -11.04 -18.84
CA ASP A 244 11.70 -11.77 -20.09
C ASP A 244 11.67 -10.73 -21.22
N LYS A 245 12.69 -10.75 -22.10
CA LYS A 245 12.84 -9.78 -23.20
C LYS A 245 11.94 -10.11 -24.42
N SER A 246 10.97 -11.02 -24.26
CA SER A 246 10.04 -11.34 -25.34
C SER A 246 9.20 -10.12 -25.69
N LYS A 247 8.83 -9.97 -26.96
CA LYS A 247 8.02 -8.82 -27.42
C LYS A 247 6.66 -8.74 -26.73
N ASP A 248 6.17 -9.87 -26.23
CA ASP A 248 4.87 -10.04 -25.57
C ASP A 248 4.94 -9.93 -24.04
N SER A 249 6.12 -9.64 -23.46
CA SER A 249 6.22 -9.43 -22.02
C SER A 249 5.65 -8.07 -21.60
N ILE A 250 4.96 -8.06 -20.47
CA ILE A 250 4.39 -6.85 -19.88
C ILE A 250 5.53 -5.97 -19.38
N LYS A 251 5.67 -4.77 -19.94
CA LYS A 251 6.80 -3.88 -19.67
C LYS A 251 6.58 -2.99 -18.43
N SER A 252 5.33 -2.76 -18.06
CA SER A 252 4.95 -1.84 -16.99
C SER A 252 3.68 -2.29 -16.27
N ILE A 253 3.51 -1.87 -15.02
CA ILE A 253 2.27 -2.09 -14.24
C ILE A 253 1.06 -1.35 -14.86
N LYS A 254 1.30 -0.33 -15.69
CA LYS A 254 0.27 0.49 -16.34
C LYS A 254 -0.09 0.02 -17.76
N ASP A 255 0.31 -1.19 -18.13
CA ASP A 255 0.03 -1.73 -19.46
C ASP A 255 -1.48 -2.03 -19.60
N PRO A 256 -2.19 -1.48 -20.62
CA PRO A 256 -3.64 -1.67 -20.78
C PRO A 256 -4.04 -3.15 -20.95
N ARG A 257 -3.11 -4.00 -21.37
CA ARG A 257 -3.30 -5.45 -21.52
C ARG A 257 -3.53 -6.18 -20.20
N LEU A 258 -3.14 -5.58 -19.06
CA LEU A 258 -3.41 -6.15 -17.74
C LEU A 258 -4.87 -6.01 -17.34
N LEU A 259 -5.50 -4.88 -17.67
CA LEU A 259 -6.91 -4.62 -17.36
C LEU A 259 -7.83 -5.57 -18.13
N THR A 260 -7.44 -5.93 -19.36
CA THR A 260 -8.20 -6.82 -20.25
C THR A 260 -7.74 -8.27 -20.18
N SER A 261 -6.87 -8.63 -19.23
CA SER A 261 -6.31 -9.97 -19.15
C SER A 261 -7.31 -11.01 -18.65
N LEU A 262 -7.18 -12.25 -19.14
CA LEU A 262 -8.07 -13.35 -18.77
C LEU A 262 -7.34 -14.35 -17.87
N PHE A 263 -8.02 -14.74 -16.79
CA PHE A 263 -7.58 -15.76 -15.85
C PHE A 263 -8.55 -16.93 -15.91
N ARG A 264 -8.06 -18.13 -16.21
CA ARG A 264 -8.86 -19.35 -16.22
C ARG A 264 -8.37 -20.29 -15.13
N GLU A 265 -9.24 -20.65 -14.21
CA GLU A 265 -8.96 -21.70 -13.23
C GLU A 265 -9.06 -23.08 -13.88
N ILE A 266 -8.16 -23.97 -13.49
CA ILE A 266 -8.08 -25.36 -13.90
C ILE A 266 -7.86 -26.20 -12.66
N GLU A 267 -8.84 -27.05 -12.37
CA GLU A 267 -8.74 -28.03 -11.30
C GLU A 267 -8.13 -29.32 -11.85
N LEU A 268 -6.89 -29.60 -11.49
CA LEU A 268 -6.22 -30.82 -11.93
C LEU A 268 -6.51 -32.00 -11.00
N ASN A 269 -6.46 -31.72 -9.69
CA ASN A 269 -6.76 -32.64 -8.61
C ASN A 269 -7.41 -31.85 -7.46
N LYS A 270 -8.05 -32.54 -6.51
CA LYS A 270 -8.64 -31.91 -5.30
C LYS A 270 -7.67 -31.00 -4.52
N SER A 271 -6.36 -31.21 -4.67
CA SER A 271 -5.32 -30.45 -3.97
C SER A 271 -4.61 -29.39 -4.81
N THR A 272 -4.68 -29.46 -6.14
CA THR A 272 -3.89 -28.58 -7.04
C THR A 272 -4.80 -27.81 -7.98
N LYS A 273 -4.96 -26.52 -7.68
CA LYS A 273 -5.66 -25.54 -8.50
C LYS A 273 -4.64 -24.72 -9.28
N LEU A 274 -4.77 -24.72 -10.59
CA LEU A 274 -3.92 -23.95 -11.50
C LEU A 274 -4.72 -22.80 -12.07
N VAL A 275 -4.05 -21.69 -12.35
CA VAL A 275 -4.65 -20.55 -13.04
C VAL A 275 -3.81 -20.20 -14.25
N SER A 276 -4.39 -20.35 -15.42
CA SER A 276 -3.78 -19.95 -16.69
C SER A 276 -4.05 -18.48 -16.98
N PHE A 277 -2.99 -17.77 -17.34
CA PHE A 277 -2.99 -16.34 -17.64
C PHE A 277 -2.85 -16.10 -19.14
N TYR A 278 -3.80 -15.35 -19.70
CA TYR A 278 -3.88 -15.05 -21.13
C TYR A 278 -3.79 -13.53 -21.37
N LEU A 279 -3.09 -13.14 -22.43
CA LEU A 279 -2.93 -11.75 -22.85
C LEU A 279 -3.36 -11.56 -24.30
N THR A 280 -3.90 -10.39 -24.58
CA THR A 280 -4.22 -9.91 -25.93
C THR A 280 -3.13 -8.96 -26.47
N ASN A 281 -3.28 -8.53 -27.72
CA ASN A 281 -2.43 -7.55 -28.37
C ASN A 281 -2.68 -6.13 -27.80
N ASP A 282 -1.76 -5.19 -28.02
CA ASP A 282 -1.90 -3.79 -27.52
C ASP A 282 -3.12 -3.08 -28.12
N GLU A 283 -3.27 -3.20 -29.44
CA GLU A 283 -4.34 -2.55 -30.19
C GLU A 283 -5.70 -3.10 -29.76
N ASN A 284 -5.81 -4.43 -29.72
CA ASN A 284 -6.99 -5.11 -29.22
C ASN A 284 -7.31 -4.75 -27.77
N ALA A 285 -6.30 -4.64 -26.88
CA ALA A 285 -6.53 -4.23 -25.48
C ALA A 285 -7.12 -2.83 -25.37
N LYS A 286 -6.75 -1.90 -26.25
CA LYS A 286 -7.31 -0.55 -26.26
C LYS A 286 -8.76 -0.57 -26.73
N ILE A 287 -9.05 -1.27 -27.84
CA ILE A 287 -10.41 -1.42 -28.36
C ILE A 287 -11.34 -2.04 -27.29
N ILE A 288 -10.86 -3.08 -26.60
CA ILE A 288 -11.63 -3.72 -25.52
C ILE A 288 -11.88 -2.75 -24.37
N ASN A 289 -10.85 -2.02 -23.91
CA ASN A 289 -11.02 -1.05 -22.83
C ASN A 289 -11.96 0.10 -23.23
N GLU A 290 -11.91 0.54 -24.49
CA GLU A 290 -12.82 1.56 -25.02
C GLU A 290 -14.26 1.05 -25.05
N LYS A 291 -14.49 -0.20 -25.52
CA LYS A 291 -15.83 -0.82 -25.49
C LYS A 291 -16.37 -1.04 -24.08
N ILE A 292 -15.52 -1.45 -23.12
CA ILE A 292 -15.94 -1.66 -21.72
C ILE A 292 -16.21 -0.33 -21.00
N ALA A 293 -15.50 0.73 -21.37
CA ALA A 293 -15.68 2.06 -20.79
C ALA A 293 -16.81 2.86 -21.45
N ASP A 294 -17.47 2.31 -22.48
CA ASP A 294 -18.57 2.97 -23.15
C ASP A 294 -19.80 2.99 -22.23
N GLU A 295 -20.27 4.19 -21.88
CA GLU A 295 -21.44 4.41 -21.02
C GLU A 295 -22.71 4.59 -21.87
N THR A 296 -22.64 4.46 -23.21
CA THR A 296 -23.82 4.60 -24.06
C THR A 296 -24.76 3.41 -23.92
N GLU A 297 -26.03 3.68 -23.70
CA GLU A 297 -27.09 2.66 -23.67
C GLU A 297 -27.29 2.09 -25.07
N ASN A 298 -26.67 0.94 -25.35
CA ASN A 298 -26.85 0.18 -26.58
C ASN A 298 -28.05 -0.77 -26.45
N ALA A 299 -28.78 -0.94 -27.55
CA ALA A 299 -29.91 -1.88 -27.59
C ALA A 299 -29.42 -3.33 -27.49
N PRO A 300 -30.19 -4.23 -26.85
CA PRO A 300 -29.89 -5.65 -26.85
C PRO A 300 -29.91 -6.22 -28.27
N ILE A 301 -29.06 -7.23 -28.50
CA ILE A 301 -28.95 -7.93 -29.77
C ILE A 301 -30.02 -9.04 -29.83
N ASP A 302 -30.67 -9.19 -30.98
CA ASP A 302 -31.61 -10.30 -31.23
C ASP A 302 -30.87 -11.62 -31.49
N ASP A 303 -31.50 -12.75 -31.22
CA ASP A 303 -30.87 -14.07 -31.37
C ASP A 303 -30.45 -14.35 -32.83
N ASN A 304 -31.16 -13.79 -33.81
CA ASN A 304 -30.81 -13.90 -35.23
C ASN A 304 -29.55 -13.11 -35.59
N GLU A 305 -29.40 -11.90 -35.04
CA GLU A 305 -28.22 -11.06 -35.23
C GLU A 305 -27.00 -11.68 -34.53
N LEU A 306 -27.21 -12.35 -33.39
CA LEU A 306 -26.16 -13.11 -32.71
C LEU A 306 -25.58 -14.22 -33.60
N GLU A 307 -26.43 -14.97 -34.29
CA GLU A 307 -25.96 -16.01 -35.22
C GLU A 307 -25.17 -15.45 -36.40
N GLU A 308 -25.51 -14.25 -36.88
CA GLU A 308 -24.80 -13.57 -37.97
C GLU A 308 -23.41 -13.11 -37.51
N LEU A 309 -23.34 -12.47 -36.32
CA LEU A 309 -22.07 -12.06 -35.72
C LEU A 309 -21.13 -13.25 -35.43
N LEU A 310 -21.66 -14.40 -35.03
CA LEU A 310 -20.85 -15.61 -34.83
C LEU A 310 -20.30 -16.18 -36.15
N LYS A 311 -20.97 -15.93 -37.29
CA LYS A 311 -20.51 -16.32 -38.63
C LYS A 311 -19.45 -15.35 -39.15
N GLU A 312 -19.53 -14.07 -38.77
CA GLU A 312 -18.53 -13.03 -39.09
C GLU A 312 -17.27 -13.18 -38.23
N GLN A 313 -16.38 -14.09 -38.63
CA GLN A 313 -15.12 -14.37 -37.90
C GLN A 313 -14.09 -13.22 -37.88
N SER A 314 -14.37 -12.07 -38.51
CA SER A 314 -13.40 -10.97 -38.70
C SER A 314 -13.04 -10.26 -37.39
N ASP A 315 -13.94 -10.22 -36.42
CA ASP A 315 -13.84 -9.36 -35.23
C ASP A 315 -13.32 -10.11 -33.99
N ASN A 316 -12.80 -11.32 -34.20
CA ASN A 316 -12.32 -12.17 -33.12
C ASN A 316 -11.05 -11.61 -32.46
N LEU A 317 -11.14 -11.29 -31.18
CA LEU A 317 -10.03 -10.87 -30.33
C LEU A 317 -9.26 -12.11 -29.87
N ILE A 318 -7.98 -12.19 -30.22
CA ILE A 318 -7.12 -13.34 -29.90
C ILE A 318 -6.41 -13.12 -28.56
N PHE A 319 -6.61 -14.05 -27.64
CA PHE A 319 -5.93 -14.15 -26.36
C PHE A 319 -4.95 -15.31 -26.37
N LYS A 320 -3.66 -15.01 -26.20
CA LYS A 320 -2.59 -16.02 -26.19
C LYS A 320 -2.21 -16.37 -24.76
N LYS A 321 -2.07 -17.66 -24.49
CA LYS A 321 -1.59 -18.17 -23.21
C LYS A 321 -0.16 -17.68 -22.96
N GLN A 322 0.07 -17.06 -21.81
CA GLN A 322 1.40 -16.62 -21.40
C GLN A 322 2.01 -17.58 -20.39
N ARG A 323 1.27 -17.90 -19.32
CA ARG A 323 1.83 -18.63 -18.18
C ARG A 323 0.76 -19.29 -17.31
N ASP A 324 1.15 -20.38 -16.68
CA ASP A 324 0.39 -21.01 -15.61
C ASP A 324 0.92 -20.62 -14.22
N PHE A 325 0.00 -20.29 -13.33
CA PHE A 325 0.22 -19.99 -11.93
C PHE A 325 -0.42 -21.06 -11.04
N ASP A 326 0.15 -21.23 -9.85
CA ASP A 326 -0.48 -22.01 -8.79
C ASP A 326 -1.42 -21.06 -8.02
N GLY A 327 -2.72 -21.35 -8.08
CA GLY A 327 -3.77 -20.45 -7.60
C GLY A 327 -4.35 -20.95 -6.29
N ASN A 328 -4.35 -20.09 -5.27
CA ASN A 328 -5.07 -20.35 -4.04
C ASN A 328 -6.20 -19.35 -3.87
N ILE A 329 -7.44 -19.84 -3.90
CA ILE A 329 -8.65 -19.03 -3.71
C ILE A 329 -8.99 -19.04 -2.22
N LYS A 330 -9.05 -17.85 -1.65
CA LYS A 330 -9.59 -17.63 -0.30
C LYS A 330 -10.94 -16.96 -0.47
N SER A 331 -12.01 -17.68 -0.17
CA SER A 331 -13.32 -17.06 -0.05
C SER A 331 -13.31 -16.08 1.11
N ILE A 332 -13.96 -14.94 0.91
CA ILE A 332 -14.13 -13.91 1.92
C ILE A 332 -15.63 -13.82 2.21
N GLU A 333 -15.97 -13.58 3.47
CA GLU A 333 -17.36 -13.32 3.86
C GLU A 333 -17.89 -12.07 3.16
N SER A 334 -19.18 -12.07 2.82
CA SER A 334 -19.83 -10.96 2.14
C SER A 334 -19.62 -9.63 2.89
N LEU A 335 -19.50 -8.53 2.14
CA LEU A 335 -19.34 -7.16 2.65
C LEU A 335 -18.07 -6.88 3.50
N ARG A 336 -17.18 -7.85 3.70
CA ARG A 336 -15.94 -7.64 4.48
C ARG A 336 -14.88 -6.83 3.74
N GLN A 337 -14.81 -7.00 2.42
CA GLN A 337 -13.91 -6.24 1.56
C GLN A 337 -14.73 -5.63 0.41
N LEU A 338 -14.63 -4.31 0.26
CA LEU A 338 -15.37 -3.54 -0.72
C LEU A 338 -14.39 -2.85 -1.66
N VAL A 339 -14.67 -2.86 -2.96
CA VAL A 339 -14.07 -1.93 -3.92
C VAL A 339 -14.96 -0.71 -3.99
N ILE A 340 -14.35 0.48 -4.00
CA ILE A 340 -15.07 1.75 -4.07
C ILE A 340 -14.64 2.48 -5.33
N THR A 341 -15.60 2.81 -6.18
CA THR A 341 -15.44 3.68 -7.33
C THR A 341 -16.02 5.05 -7.01
N PHE A 342 -15.35 6.12 -7.45
CA PHE A 342 -15.76 7.49 -7.18
C PHE A 342 -16.17 8.14 -8.50
N ASP A 343 -17.43 8.55 -8.63
CA ASP A 343 -17.92 9.30 -9.77
C ASP A 343 -17.98 10.81 -9.48
N GLU A 344 -17.02 11.55 -10.03
CA GLU A 344 -16.94 12.99 -9.81
C GLU A 344 -18.14 13.76 -10.37
N LYS A 345 -18.87 13.21 -11.35
CA LYS A 345 -20.02 13.88 -11.98
C LYS A 345 -21.20 13.93 -11.02
N SER A 346 -21.54 12.80 -10.40
CA SER A 346 -22.66 12.67 -9.46
C SER A 346 -22.31 12.92 -8.00
N ASN A 347 -21.02 13.02 -7.65
CA ASN A 347 -20.52 13.00 -6.26
C ASN A 347 -20.98 11.76 -5.47
N ASN A 348 -21.18 10.64 -6.17
CA ASN A 348 -21.48 9.35 -5.55
C ASN A 348 -20.21 8.48 -5.50
N ALA A 349 -20.11 7.70 -4.44
CA ALA A 349 -19.13 6.65 -4.26
C ALA A 349 -19.87 5.31 -4.28
N TYR A 350 -19.67 4.56 -5.35
CA TYR A 350 -20.31 3.26 -5.53
C TYR A 350 -19.44 2.17 -4.91
N TYR A 351 -20.05 1.20 -4.25
CA TYR A 351 -19.32 0.06 -3.70
C TYR A 351 -19.77 -1.27 -4.29
N VAL A 352 -18.80 -2.16 -4.43
CA VAL A 352 -18.99 -3.54 -4.89
C VAL A 352 -18.30 -4.50 -3.91
N PRO A 353 -18.98 -5.52 -3.39
CA PRO A 353 -18.38 -6.51 -2.51
C PRO A 353 -17.45 -7.46 -3.26
N ILE A 354 -16.31 -7.78 -2.65
CA ILE A 354 -15.37 -8.76 -3.19
C ILE A 354 -15.69 -10.14 -2.58
N SER A 355 -15.97 -11.12 -3.43
CA SER A 355 -16.32 -12.49 -3.04
C SER A 355 -15.11 -13.28 -2.53
N GLY A 356 -13.91 -12.95 -3.00
CA GLY A 356 -12.71 -13.66 -2.57
C GLY A 356 -11.40 -13.06 -3.04
N LYS A 357 -10.30 -13.68 -2.61
CA LYS A 357 -8.94 -13.30 -2.99
C LYS A 357 -8.25 -14.47 -3.68
N LEU A 358 -7.72 -14.23 -4.88
CA LEU A 358 -6.94 -15.17 -5.65
C LEU A 358 -5.45 -14.86 -5.48
N GLU A 359 -4.72 -15.71 -4.75
CA GLU A 359 -3.28 -15.59 -4.58
C GLU A 359 -2.54 -16.43 -5.62
N LEU A 360 -1.84 -15.77 -6.55
CA LEU A 360 -1.11 -16.43 -7.63
C LEU A 360 0.37 -16.60 -7.26
N LYS A 361 0.85 -17.85 -7.27
CA LYS A 361 2.25 -18.21 -7.03
C LYS A 361 2.86 -18.78 -8.32
N LYS A 362 4.20 -18.76 -8.39
CA LYS A 362 4.93 -19.41 -9.49
C LYS A 362 4.63 -20.90 -9.45
N CYS A 363 4.00 -21.41 -10.50
CA CYS A 363 3.69 -22.82 -10.63
C CYS A 363 4.96 -23.67 -10.72
N ARG A 364 4.96 -24.82 -10.05
CA ARG A 364 5.95 -25.90 -10.18
C ARG A 364 5.18 -27.16 -10.46
N ILE A 365 5.27 -27.64 -11.70
CA ILE A 365 4.48 -28.75 -12.21
C ILE A 365 5.37 -29.98 -12.25
N ASP A 366 4.88 -31.10 -11.72
CA ASP A 366 5.54 -32.39 -11.89
C ASP A 366 5.46 -32.83 -13.35
N PRO A 367 6.55 -33.34 -13.96
CA PRO A 367 6.57 -33.72 -15.37
C PRO A 367 5.45 -34.68 -15.81
N TYR A 368 4.96 -35.51 -14.89
CA TYR A 368 3.86 -36.45 -15.14
C TYR A 368 2.49 -35.78 -15.37
N LEU A 369 2.27 -34.59 -14.81
CA LEU A 369 1.00 -33.87 -14.91
C LEU A 369 0.91 -32.94 -16.12
N VAL A 370 2.04 -32.67 -16.77
CA VAL A 370 2.13 -31.83 -17.98
C VAL A 370 1.18 -32.26 -19.11
N PRO A 371 1.03 -33.55 -19.48
CA PRO A 371 0.08 -33.94 -20.53
C PRO A 371 -1.37 -33.59 -20.18
N LYS A 372 -1.81 -33.87 -18.95
CA LYS A 372 -3.16 -33.53 -18.48
C LYS A 372 -3.42 -32.02 -18.46
N ILE A 373 -2.39 -31.24 -18.13
CA ILE A 373 -2.49 -29.77 -18.18
C ILE A 373 -2.64 -29.31 -19.62
N LYS A 374 -1.89 -29.87 -20.57
CA LYS A 374 -2.01 -29.52 -21.99
C LYS A 374 -3.39 -29.86 -22.56
N GLU A 375 -4.00 -30.97 -22.13
CA GLU A 375 -5.36 -31.34 -22.54
C GLU A 375 -6.43 -30.37 -22.01
N SER A 376 -6.21 -29.80 -20.82
CA SER A 376 -7.17 -28.89 -20.16
C SER A 376 -6.93 -27.41 -20.44
N THR A 377 -5.72 -27.02 -20.87
CA THR A 377 -5.37 -25.64 -21.22
C THR A 377 -5.51 -25.39 -22.71
N TYR A 378 -5.97 -24.19 -23.06
CA TYR A 378 -5.98 -23.72 -24.44
C TYR A 378 -4.74 -22.88 -24.71
N ASP A 379 -4.19 -22.93 -25.92
CA ASP A 379 -3.07 -22.07 -26.31
C ASP A 379 -3.55 -20.67 -26.74
N GLN A 380 -4.71 -20.62 -27.40
CA GLN A 380 -5.35 -19.40 -27.87
C GLN A 380 -6.85 -19.46 -27.58
N ILE A 381 -7.41 -18.32 -27.16
CA ILE A 381 -8.85 -18.15 -26.95
C ILE A 381 -9.29 -17.01 -27.86
N HIS A 382 -10.30 -17.27 -28.69
CA HIS A 382 -10.92 -16.25 -29.54
C HIS A 382 -12.18 -15.78 -28.82
N LEU A 383 -12.26 -14.47 -28.58
CA LEU A 383 -13.38 -13.83 -27.90
C LEU A 383 -13.97 -12.75 -28.78
N HIS A 384 -15.29 -12.64 -28.76
CA HIS A 384 -16.04 -11.57 -29.40
C HIS A 384 -16.78 -10.79 -28.31
N ILE A 385 -16.63 -9.46 -28.29
CA ILE A 385 -17.33 -8.59 -27.35
C ILE A 385 -18.56 -8.04 -28.05
N ARG A 386 -19.72 -8.27 -27.46
CA ARG A 386 -21.04 -7.87 -27.95
C ARG A 386 -21.91 -7.39 -26.81
N GLU A 387 -23.02 -6.75 -27.16
CA GLU A 387 -24.09 -6.45 -26.22
C GLU A 387 -24.83 -7.74 -25.81
N PRO A 388 -25.43 -7.77 -24.61
CA PRO A 388 -26.17 -8.93 -24.13
C PRO A 388 -27.48 -9.13 -24.92
N THR A 389 -27.94 -10.38 -25.00
CA THR A 389 -29.29 -10.70 -25.52
C THR A 389 -30.36 -10.44 -24.46
N ASN A 390 -31.64 -10.39 -24.85
CA ASN A 390 -32.75 -10.23 -23.91
C ASN A 390 -32.76 -11.30 -22.82
N SER A 391 -32.54 -12.57 -23.20
CA SER A 391 -32.46 -13.69 -22.25
C SER A 391 -31.26 -13.57 -21.28
N GLU A 392 -30.14 -13.01 -21.72
CA GLU A 392 -29.00 -12.72 -20.83
C GLU A 392 -29.30 -11.56 -19.88
N ILE A 393 -30.03 -10.54 -20.32
CA ILE A 393 -30.47 -9.43 -19.47
C ILE A 393 -31.41 -9.93 -18.37
N GLU A 394 -32.41 -10.76 -18.70
CA GLU A 394 -33.33 -11.35 -17.72
C GLU A 394 -32.57 -12.14 -16.64
N ASN A 395 -31.57 -12.93 -17.02
CA ASN A 395 -30.73 -13.66 -16.07
C ASN A 395 -29.88 -12.74 -15.18
N ARG A 396 -29.38 -11.63 -15.73
CA ARG A 396 -28.64 -10.62 -14.97
C ARG A 396 -29.55 -9.89 -14.00
N ASP A 397 -30.77 -9.55 -14.42
CA ASP A 397 -31.75 -8.88 -13.58
C ASP A 397 -32.28 -9.81 -12.48
N ALA A 398 -32.46 -11.10 -12.76
CA ALA A 398 -32.74 -12.11 -11.74
C ALA A 398 -31.59 -12.26 -10.72
N SER A 399 -30.34 -12.07 -11.15
CA SER A 399 -29.20 -12.04 -10.22
C SER A 399 -29.17 -10.75 -9.39
N ARG A 400 -29.52 -9.61 -9.99
CA ARG A 400 -29.62 -8.31 -9.30
C ARG A 400 -30.76 -8.24 -8.31
N SER A 401 -31.89 -8.90 -8.60
CA SER A 401 -33.07 -8.91 -7.73
C SER A 401 -32.80 -9.51 -6.34
N THR A 402 -31.75 -10.33 -6.22
CA THR A 402 -31.28 -10.85 -4.92
C THR A 402 -30.75 -9.75 -3.99
N TYR A 403 -30.25 -8.65 -4.55
CA TYR A 403 -29.70 -7.51 -3.80
C TYR A 403 -30.64 -6.31 -3.80
N ASP A 404 -31.33 -6.08 -4.91
CA ASP A 404 -32.30 -5.00 -5.09
C ASP A 404 -33.57 -5.57 -5.72
N PRO A 405 -34.54 -6.05 -4.91
CA PRO A 405 -35.77 -6.62 -5.43
C PRO A 405 -36.56 -5.55 -6.17
N MET A 406 -36.48 -5.59 -7.50
CA MET A 406 -37.28 -4.76 -8.37
C MET A 406 -38.73 -5.27 -8.29
N GLU A 407 -39.65 -4.44 -7.79
CA GLU A 407 -41.08 -4.69 -7.91
C GLU A 407 -41.45 -4.41 -9.38
N PHE A 408 -41.30 -5.42 -10.23
CA PHE A 408 -41.90 -5.36 -11.56
C PHE A 408 -43.40 -5.28 -11.33
N GLY A 409 -44.01 -4.17 -11.74
CA GLY A 409 -45.46 -4.05 -11.75
C GLY A 409 -46.02 -5.25 -12.50
N ASP A 410 -46.92 -5.96 -11.85
CA ASP A 410 -47.71 -7.06 -12.42
C ASP A 410 -48.55 -6.49 -13.58
N ASP A 411 -47.91 -6.28 -14.73
CA ASP A 411 -48.60 -6.14 -16.00
C ASP A 411 -49.09 -7.56 -16.33
N GLY A 412 -50.29 -7.86 -15.84
CA GLY A 412 -50.95 -9.17 -15.87
C GLY A 412 -50.97 -9.83 -17.26
N GLY A 413 -49.84 -10.44 -17.60
CA GLY A 413 -49.68 -11.41 -18.65
C GLY A 413 -49.70 -12.79 -18.01
N ASP A 414 -50.64 -13.60 -18.43
CA ASP A 414 -50.82 -14.99 -18.03
C ASP A 414 -49.53 -15.81 -18.29
N ASP A 415 -48.63 -15.88 -17.32
CA ASP A 415 -47.54 -16.86 -17.32
C ASP A 415 -48.01 -18.09 -16.53
N GLU A 416 -48.26 -19.17 -17.28
CA GLU A 416 -48.58 -20.49 -16.75
C GLU A 416 -47.50 -20.94 -15.75
N ASP A 417 -47.91 -21.19 -14.51
CA ASP A 417 -47.10 -21.76 -13.46
C ASP A 417 -46.42 -23.05 -13.95
N VAL A 418 -45.10 -22.97 -14.21
CA VAL A 418 -44.26 -24.16 -14.32
C VAL A 418 -43.89 -24.59 -12.91
N ASP A 419 -44.71 -25.47 -12.34
CA ASP A 419 -44.41 -26.19 -11.11
C ASP A 419 -43.10 -26.97 -11.28
N VAL A 420 -42.01 -26.46 -10.69
CA VAL A 420 -40.77 -27.21 -10.49
C VAL A 420 -40.92 -28.00 -9.19
N ASP A 421 -41.36 -29.26 -9.32
CA ASP A 421 -41.34 -30.26 -8.25
C ASP A 421 -39.90 -30.47 -7.76
N VAL A 422 -39.55 -29.86 -6.63
CA VAL A 422 -38.32 -30.17 -5.89
C VAL A 422 -38.62 -31.34 -4.95
N ASP A 423 -38.29 -32.55 -5.41
CA ASP A 423 -38.26 -33.77 -4.59
C ASP A 423 -37.23 -33.65 -3.45
N VAL A 424 -37.69 -33.23 -2.27
CA VAL A 424 -36.92 -33.32 -1.03
C VAL A 424 -37.10 -34.72 -0.44
N ASN A 425 -36.17 -35.61 -0.78
CA ASN A 425 -36.00 -36.90 -0.11
C ASN A 425 -35.63 -36.69 1.38
N VAL A 426 -36.62 -36.77 2.27
CA VAL A 426 -36.41 -36.93 3.72
C VAL A 426 -36.49 -38.42 4.04
N GLU A 427 -35.33 -39.08 4.15
CA GLU A 427 -35.21 -40.40 4.75
C GLU A 427 -35.55 -40.32 6.25
N ASN A 428 -36.80 -40.61 6.60
CA ASN A 428 -37.21 -40.90 7.98
C ASN A 428 -36.89 -42.36 8.32
N GLY A 429 -35.76 -42.56 9.00
CA GLY A 429 -35.42 -43.83 9.66
C GLY A 429 -36.41 -44.15 10.78
N HIS A 430 -37.31 -45.09 10.53
CA HIS A 430 -38.03 -45.83 11.57
C HIS A 430 -37.13 -46.95 12.10
N ASN A 431 -36.64 -46.80 13.33
CA ASN A 431 -36.15 -47.92 14.12
C ASN A 431 -37.26 -48.35 15.09
N ASN A 432 -37.93 -49.45 14.76
CA ASN A 432 -38.65 -50.27 15.71
C ASN A 432 -37.79 -51.52 15.97
N GLU A 433 -37.18 -51.58 17.15
CA GLU A 433 -37.11 -52.77 18.03
C GLU A 433 -36.55 -52.38 19.40
#